data_AF-A0AAW0L490-F1
#
_entry.id   AF-A0AAW0L490-F1
#
_cell.length_a   1.000
_cell.length_b   1.000
_cell.length_c   1.000
_cell.angle_alpha   90.00
_cell.angle_beta   90.00
_cell.angle_gamma   90.00
#
_symmetry.space_group_name_H-M   'P 1'
#
loop_
_entity.id
_entity.type
_entity.pdbx_description
1 polymer ?
#
loop_
_entity_poly.entity_id
_entity_poly.type
_entity_poly.pdbx_seq_one_letter_code
_entity_poly.pdbx_strand_id
1 'polypeptide(L)'
;DDKEGTVYATFDYANVLPLSKFVLNSQGNLVQTYWDDSKEDWKVVGLAPKDECDVYGTCGAFGSCDSQRTPICSCIRGFEPKIIEEWNRGNWTSGCIRRAPLQCQRVNNSGEEGKTDGFLKLKMIKVPDFMERSYGSIDGCRKQCLKNSDCVAYAHDVGIGCMSWSRNLIDLRKLSIRGSDIYIRLAYSEFAKERHLKVIIRISMIIGAIAILSTAYYFWRWTPKIRGNNMSIDISYRD
;
A
#
# COMPACT_ATOMS: atom_id res chain seq x y z
N ASP A 1 8.32 13.56 -30.16
CA ASP A 1 7.22 14.52 -30.38
C ASP A 1 6.61 14.95 -29.06
N ASP A 2 7.31 15.86 -28.39
CA ASP A 2 6.75 16.70 -27.34
C ASP A 2 5.78 17.67 -28.00
N LYS A 3 4.49 17.35 -27.98
CA LYS A 3 3.47 18.38 -28.18
C LYS A 3 3.42 19.18 -26.89
N GLU A 4 4.31 20.16 -26.75
CA GLU A 4 4.24 21.24 -25.78
C GLU A 4 2.95 22.03 -26.01
N GLY A 5 1.84 21.52 -25.48
CA GLY A 5 0.61 22.25 -25.32
C GLY A 5 0.51 22.72 -23.87
N THR A 6 0.11 23.97 -23.66
CA THR A 6 -0.18 24.44 -22.30
C THR A 6 -1.37 23.67 -21.74
N VAL A 7 -1.16 23.00 -20.61
CA VAL A 7 -2.22 22.32 -19.86
C VAL A 7 -2.79 23.29 -18.83
N TYR A 8 -4.09 23.54 -18.92
CA TYR A 8 -4.81 24.41 -17.98
C TYR A 8 -5.76 23.57 -17.14
N ALA A 9 -5.88 23.91 -15.86
CA ALA A 9 -6.93 23.41 -14.99
C ALA A 9 -7.85 24.59 -14.63
N THR A 10 -9.11 24.50 -15.03
CA THR A 10 -10.14 25.50 -14.73
C THR A 10 -11.15 24.89 -13.77
N PHE A 11 -11.55 25.68 -12.78
CA PHE A 11 -12.52 25.26 -11.77
C PHE A 11 -13.77 26.12 -11.93
N ASP A 12 -14.91 25.45 -12.06
CA ASP A 12 -16.23 26.08 -12.01
C ASP A 12 -17.01 25.50 -10.83
N TYR A 13 -17.77 26.34 -10.15
CA TYR A 13 -18.50 25.99 -8.95
C TYR A 13 -19.99 25.93 -9.26
N ALA A 14 -20.60 24.75 -9.07
CA ALA A 14 -21.97 24.46 -9.49
C ALA A 14 -23.07 25.30 -8.80
N ASN A 15 -22.74 25.96 -7.69
CA ASN A 15 -23.64 26.85 -6.95
C ASN A 15 -22.97 28.22 -6.77
N VAL A 16 -23.75 29.22 -6.38
CA VAL A 16 -23.30 30.53 -5.84
C VAL A 16 -22.49 30.29 -4.56
N LEU A 17 -21.32 29.69 -4.69
CA LEU A 17 -20.36 29.54 -3.61
C LEU A 17 -19.65 30.89 -3.45
N PRO A 18 -19.28 31.24 -2.21
CA PRO A 18 -18.48 32.44 -1.97
C PRO A 18 -17.24 32.45 -2.86
N LEU A 19 -16.89 33.65 -3.34
CA LEU A 19 -15.74 33.90 -4.19
C LEU A 19 -14.52 33.11 -3.67
N SER A 20 -13.98 32.21 -4.50
CA SER A 20 -12.88 31.31 -4.15
C SER A 20 -11.67 31.59 -5.04
N LYS A 21 -10.48 31.52 -4.48
CA LYS A 21 -9.22 31.70 -5.22
C LYS A 21 -8.12 30.81 -4.68
N PHE A 22 -7.20 30.44 -5.56
CA PHE A 22 -5.92 29.83 -5.22
C PHE A 22 -4.83 30.90 -5.31
N VAL A 23 -4.04 31.07 -4.25
CA VAL A 23 -2.96 32.05 -4.17
C VAL A 23 -1.69 31.34 -3.75
N LEU A 24 -0.60 31.56 -4.49
CA LEU A 24 0.73 31.19 -4.05
C LEU A 24 1.25 32.29 -3.12
N ASN A 25 1.47 31.97 -1.84
CA ASN A 25 1.94 32.97 -0.89
C ASN A 25 3.47 33.15 -0.96
N SER A 26 4.01 34.13 -0.22
CA SER A 26 5.45 34.44 -0.21
C SER A 26 6.34 33.33 0.35
N GLN A 27 5.76 32.34 1.04
CA GLN A 27 6.47 31.16 1.54
C GLN A 27 6.49 29.99 0.54
N GLY A 28 5.86 30.15 -0.63
CA GLY A 28 5.76 29.10 -1.64
C GLY A 28 4.63 28.09 -1.40
N ASN A 29 3.71 28.38 -0.48
CA ASN A 29 2.55 27.52 -0.22
C ASN A 29 1.39 27.91 -1.13
N LEU A 30 0.74 26.91 -1.74
CA LEU A 30 -0.52 27.11 -2.46
C LEU A 30 -1.66 27.12 -1.44
N VAL A 31 -2.33 28.26 -1.33
CA VAL A 31 -3.42 28.49 -0.39
C VAL A 31 -4.71 28.64 -1.16
N GLN A 32 -5.71 27.83 -0.82
CA GLN A 32 -7.07 28.02 -1.30
C GLN A 32 -7.85 28.82 -0.25
N THR A 33 -8.43 29.94 -0.66
CA THR A 33 -9.26 30.80 0.20
C THR A 33 -10.63 31.00 -0.40
N TYR A 34 -11.66 31.12 0.44
CA TYR A 34 -12.99 31.62 0.05
C TYR A 34 -13.34 32.88 0.83
N TRP A 35 -14.21 33.71 0.26
CA TRP A 35 -14.71 34.93 0.91
C TRP A 35 -15.87 34.61 1.87
N ASP A 36 -15.74 34.94 3.16
CA ASP A 36 -16.82 34.76 4.14
C ASP A 36 -17.60 36.07 4.29
N ASP A 37 -18.76 36.18 3.64
CA ASP A 37 -19.60 37.39 3.67
C ASP A 37 -20.03 37.77 5.10
N SER A 38 -20.16 36.81 6.02
CA SER A 38 -20.57 37.10 7.40
C SER A 38 -19.47 37.76 8.22
N LYS A 39 -18.21 37.59 7.82
CA LYS A 39 -17.03 38.11 8.52
C LYS A 39 -16.27 39.16 7.70
N GLU A 40 -16.72 39.43 6.48
CA GLU A 40 -16.06 40.32 5.51
C GLU A 40 -14.56 40.00 5.36
N ASP A 41 -14.21 38.71 5.32
CA ASP A 41 -12.82 38.25 5.38
C ASP A 41 -12.58 36.96 4.57
N TRP A 42 -11.33 36.77 4.12
CA TRP A 42 -10.90 35.57 3.40
C TRP A 42 -10.57 34.44 4.37
N LYS A 43 -11.25 33.30 4.23
CA LYS A 43 -10.99 32.09 5.02
C LYS A 43 -10.25 31.04 4.22
N VAL A 44 -9.21 30.48 4.84
CA VAL A 44 -8.40 29.41 4.26
C VAL A 44 -9.16 28.08 4.37
N VAL A 45 -9.30 27.39 3.24
CA VAL A 45 -9.94 26.06 3.15
C VAL A 45 -8.99 24.98 2.63
N GLY A 46 -7.89 25.36 2.01
CA GLY A 46 -6.88 24.44 1.51
C GLY A 46 -5.49 25.01 1.64
N LEU A 47 -4.53 24.13 1.91
CA LEU A 47 -3.12 24.45 2.01
C LEU A 47 -2.34 23.29 1.39
N ALA A 48 -1.39 23.59 0.50
CA ALA A 48 -0.43 22.64 -0.03
C ALA A 48 0.99 23.25 -0.01
N PRO A 49 2.00 22.55 0.55
CA PRO A 49 1.90 21.27 1.24
C PRO A 49 1.13 21.35 2.56
N LYS A 50 0.34 20.31 2.89
CA LYS A 50 -0.44 20.23 4.14
C LYS A 50 0.36 19.61 5.29
N ASP A 51 1.23 18.66 4.96
CA ASP A 51 2.08 17.95 5.90
C ASP A 51 3.39 17.52 5.22
N GLU A 52 4.30 16.90 5.99
CA GLU A 52 5.62 16.48 5.49
C GLU A 52 5.55 15.49 4.31
N CYS A 53 4.46 14.73 4.17
CA CYS A 53 4.28 13.82 3.03
C CYS A 53 3.86 14.51 1.74
N ASP A 54 3.46 15.79 1.78
CA ASP A 54 3.24 16.59 0.57
C ASP A 54 4.53 17.23 0.04
N VAL A 55 5.59 17.26 0.85
CA VAL A 55 6.91 17.70 0.38
C VAL A 55 7.46 16.64 -0.58
N TYR A 56 7.88 17.10 -1.76
CA TYR A 56 8.34 16.21 -2.81
C TYR A 56 9.55 15.39 -2.36
N GLY A 57 9.47 14.07 -2.52
CA GLY A 57 10.60 13.18 -2.28
C GLY A 57 10.95 12.90 -0.81
N THR A 58 10.07 13.24 0.15
CA THR A 58 10.31 13.04 1.61
C THR A 58 10.84 11.65 1.97
N CYS A 59 10.34 10.58 1.35
CA CYS A 59 10.76 9.21 1.64
C CYS A 59 11.80 8.62 0.67
N GLY A 60 12.36 9.44 -0.24
CA GLY A 60 13.30 9.00 -1.25
C GLY A 60 12.73 7.97 -2.25
N ALA A 61 13.62 7.39 -3.06
CA ALA A 61 13.25 6.40 -4.07
C ALA A 61 12.70 5.11 -3.44
N PHE A 62 11.59 4.59 -3.97
CA PHE A 62 10.89 3.37 -3.52
C PHE A 62 10.49 3.37 -2.02
N GLY A 63 10.54 4.51 -1.35
CA GLY A 63 9.91 4.76 -0.07
C GLY A 63 8.48 5.28 -0.25
N SER A 64 7.59 4.92 0.66
CA SER A 64 6.20 5.41 0.71
C SER A 64 5.99 6.22 1.98
N CYS A 65 5.37 7.40 1.84
CA CYS A 65 4.99 8.26 2.95
C CYS A 65 3.57 7.96 3.42
N ASP A 66 3.37 7.83 4.73
CA ASP A 66 2.07 7.72 5.39
C ASP A 66 2.06 8.63 6.62
N SER A 67 1.41 9.78 6.50
CA SER A 67 1.32 10.80 7.55
C SER A 67 0.59 10.31 8.81
N GLN A 68 -0.05 9.14 8.77
CA GLN A 68 -0.75 8.53 9.90
C GLN A 68 0.11 7.50 10.65
N ARG A 69 1.37 7.31 10.24
CA ARG A 69 2.30 6.34 10.85
C ARG A 69 3.50 7.03 11.47
N THR A 70 4.15 6.31 12.38
CA THR A 70 5.43 6.70 12.98
C THR A 70 6.39 5.51 12.90
N PRO A 71 7.50 5.60 12.14
CA PRO A 71 7.90 6.71 11.27
C PRO A 71 6.95 6.89 10.06
N ILE A 72 6.92 8.10 9.49
CA ILE A 72 6.08 8.42 8.32
C ILE A 72 6.54 7.70 7.04
N CYS A 73 7.82 7.38 6.95
CA CYS A 73 8.40 6.70 5.78
C CYS A 73 8.61 5.21 6.01
N SER A 74 8.25 4.41 5.01
CA SER A 74 8.51 2.98 4.98
C SER A 74 8.93 2.53 3.59
N CYS A 75 9.89 1.61 3.49
CA CYS A 75 10.21 0.97 2.22
C CYS A 75 9.03 0.12 1.74
N ILE A 76 8.76 0.16 0.44
CA ILE A 76 7.79 -0.73 -0.19
C ILE A 76 8.20 -2.19 0.07
N ARG A 77 7.24 -3.09 0.31
CA ARG A 77 7.52 -4.52 0.47
C ARG A 77 8.29 -5.06 -0.74
N GLY A 78 9.39 -5.77 -0.48
CA GLY A 78 10.35 -6.22 -1.50
C GLY A 78 11.55 -5.27 -1.68
N PHE A 79 11.58 -4.18 -0.91
CA PHE A 79 12.68 -3.23 -0.84
C PHE A 79 13.19 -3.09 0.60
N GLU A 80 14.40 -2.57 0.75
CA GLU A 80 15.03 -2.28 2.04
C GLU A 80 15.79 -0.95 1.98
N PRO A 81 16.07 -0.30 3.12
CA PRO A 81 16.78 0.98 3.13
C PRO A 81 18.12 0.86 2.41
N LYS A 82 18.43 1.83 1.55
CA LYS A 82 19.72 1.86 0.85
C LYS A 82 20.89 2.03 1.83
N ILE A 83 20.69 2.87 2.85
CA ILE A 83 21.63 3.13 3.94
C ILE A 83 20.85 3.02 5.24
N ILE A 84 21.09 1.96 6.01
CA ILE A 84 20.29 1.63 7.18
C ILE A 84 20.53 2.60 8.36
N GLU A 85 21.75 3.12 8.48
CA GLU A 85 22.14 4.07 9.51
C GLU A 85 21.41 5.41 9.36
N GLU A 86 21.29 5.92 8.13
CA GLU A 86 20.51 7.12 7.81
C GLU A 86 19.03 6.89 8.11
N TRP A 87 18.49 5.77 7.65
CA TRP A 87 17.08 5.42 7.80
C TRP A 87 16.65 5.36 9.26
N ASN A 88 17.48 4.73 10.11
CA ASN A 88 17.23 4.60 11.55
C ASN A 88 17.34 5.95 12.29
N ARG A 89 18.01 6.94 11.71
CA ARG A 89 18.10 8.32 12.24
C ARG A 89 16.99 9.23 11.70
N GLY A 90 16.06 8.71 10.91
CA GLY A 90 14.99 9.50 10.29
C GLY A 90 15.43 10.25 9.04
N ASN A 91 16.62 9.95 8.49
CA ASN A 91 17.02 10.45 7.18
C ASN A 91 16.66 9.44 6.09
N TRP A 92 15.61 9.73 5.31
CA TRP A 92 15.10 8.83 4.27
C TRP A 92 15.54 9.23 2.85
N THR A 93 16.40 10.23 2.69
CA THR A 93 16.77 10.79 1.37
C THR A 93 17.39 9.75 0.43
N SER A 94 18.17 8.81 0.98
CA SER A 94 18.78 7.72 0.21
C SER A 94 17.78 6.69 -0.31
N GLY A 95 16.54 6.71 0.22
CA GLY A 95 15.45 5.83 -0.18
C GLY A 95 15.74 4.35 0.08
N CYS A 96 15.14 3.51 -0.77
CA CYS A 96 15.16 2.07 -0.66
C CYS A 96 15.67 1.42 -1.96
N ILE A 97 16.27 0.26 -1.82
CA ILE A 97 16.74 -0.59 -2.93
C ILE A 97 16.01 -1.93 -2.92
N ARG A 98 15.92 -2.57 -4.10
CA ARG A 98 15.27 -3.88 -4.25
C ARG A 98 16.08 -4.94 -3.52
N ARG A 99 15.39 -5.83 -2.79
CA ARG A 99 16.01 -6.98 -2.11
C ARG A 99 16.43 -8.10 -3.08
N ALA A 100 15.70 -8.24 -4.18
CA ALA A 100 15.92 -9.30 -5.15
C ALA A 100 15.88 -8.76 -6.59
N PRO A 101 16.79 -9.24 -7.47
CA PRO A 101 16.85 -8.82 -8.86
C PRO A 101 15.63 -9.33 -9.66
N LEU A 102 15.19 -8.51 -10.61
CA LEU A 102 14.11 -8.86 -11.53
C LEU A 102 14.53 -10.00 -12.48
N GLN A 103 13.55 -10.61 -13.15
CA GLN A 103 13.80 -11.72 -14.09
C GLN A 103 14.83 -11.36 -15.15
N CYS A 104 14.71 -10.19 -15.80
CA CYS A 104 15.61 -9.77 -16.87
C CYS A 104 17.06 -9.55 -16.38
N GLN A 105 17.25 -9.22 -15.10
CA GLN A 105 18.57 -9.10 -14.48
C GLN A 105 19.18 -10.47 -14.11
N ARG A 106 18.33 -11.47 -13.86
CA ARG A 106 18.75 -12.85 -13.54
C ARG A 106 19.15 -13.63 -14.80
N VAL A 107 18.36 -13.54 -15.87
CA VAL A 107 18.57 -14.31 -17.12
C VAL A 107 19.91 -13.97 -17.78
N ASN A 108 20.38 -12.72 -17.66
CA ASN A 108 21.70 -12.32 -18.17
C ASN A 108 22.88 -13.01 -17.48
N ASN A 109 22.68 -13.63 -16.31
CA ASN A 109 23.73 -14.23 -15.48
C ASN A 109 23.62 -15.76 -15.33
N SER A 110 22.50 -16.37 -15.71
CA SER A 110 22.28 -17.80 -15.56
C SER A 110 21.28 -18.28 -16.60
N GLY A 111 21.69 -19.18 -17.50
CA GLY A 111 20.87 -19.77 -18.57
C GLY A 111 19.70 -20.65 -18.11
N GLU A 112 19.14 -20.41 -16.91
CA GLU A 112 17.90 -21.00 -16.45
C GLU A 112 16.70 -20.17 -16.91
N GLU A 113 15.58 -20.84 -17.24
CA GLU A 113 14.29 -20.17 -17.43
C GLU A 113 13.89 -19.44 -16.13
N GLY A 114 14.25 -18.17 -16.04
CA GLY A 114 13.97 -17.35 -14.88
C GLY A 114 12.46 -17.25 -14.66
N LYS A 115 11.98 -17.67 -13.48
CA LYS A 115 10.56 -17.53 -13.11
C LYS A 115 10.10 -16.07 -13.26
N THR A 116 8.93 -15.89 -13.89
CA THR A 116 8.34 -14.59 -14.22
C THR A 116 8.13 -13.71 -12.98
N ASP A 117 8.49 -12.44 -13.10
CA ASP A 117 8.22 -11.43 -12.07
C ASP A 117 6.72 -11.28 -11.78
N GLY A 118 6.41 -10.78 -10.58
CA GLY A 118 5.04 -10.48 -10.16
C GLY A 118 4.84 -9.00 -9.85
N PHE A 119 3.63 -8.63 -9.43
CA PHE A 119 3.31 -7.25 -9.04
C PHE A 119 2.68 -7.21 -7.66
N LEU A 120 3.18 -6.29 -6.84
CA LEU A 120 2.59 -5.89 -5.57
C LEU A 120 1.61 -4.75 -5.82
N LYS A 121 0.33 -4.98 -5.49
CA LYS A 121 -0.69 -3.95 -5.52
C LYS A 121 -0.62 -3.09 -4.27
N LEU A 122 -0.36 -1.79 -4.42
CA LEU A 122 -0.53 -0.77 -3.39
C LEU A 122 -1.79 0.03 -3.69
N LYS A 123 -2.68 0.15 -2.69
CA LYS A 123 -3.97 0.83 -2.85
C LYS A 123 -3.93 2.25 -2.33
N MET A 124 -4.75 3.13 -2.89
CA MET A 124 -4.95 4.50 -2.41
C MET A 124 -3.61 5.27 -2.32
N ILE A 125 -2.86 5.30 -3.41
CA ILE A 125 -1.55 5.91 -3.49
C ILE A 125 -1.63 7.16 -4.38
N LYS A 126 -0.97 8.24 -3.97
CA LYS A 126 -0.50 9.30 -4.87
C LYS A 126 0.58 8.68 -5.74
N VAL A 127 0.29 8.48 -7.02
CA VAL A 127 1.21 7.84 -7.95
C VAL A 127 2.41 8.77 -8.25
N PRO A 128 3.60 8.23 -8.59
CA PRO A 128 4.78 9.01 -8.89
C PRO A 128 4.62 9.90 -10.12
N ASP A 129 5.51 10.89 -10.23
CA ASP A 129 5.70 11.69 -11.42
C ASP A 129 6.36 10.89 -12.56
N PHE A 130 6.51 11.54 -13.72
CA PHE A 130 7.16 10.98 -14.92
C PHE A 130 6.60 9.62 -15.38
N MET A 131 5.27 9.49 -15.35
CA MET A 131 4.60 8.34 -15.95
C MET A 131 4.68 8.38 -17.48
N GLU A 132 4.84 7.20 -18.08
CA GLU A 132 4.64 6.98 -19.51
C GLU A 132 3.21 6.50 -19.73
N ARG A 133 2.43 7.25 -20.53
CA ARG A 133 1.04 6.90 -20.85
C ARG A 133 0.98 5.95 -22.02
N SER A 134 0.13 4.93 -21.92
CA SER A 134 -0.27 4.08 -23.05
C SER A 134 -1.76 3.76 -22.99
N TYR A 135 -2.26 3.10 -24.02
CA TYR A 135 -3.65 2.62 -24.08
C TYR A 135 -3.70 1.12 -23.83
N GLY A 136 -4.75 0.67 -23.16
CA GLY A 136 -4.99 -0.74 -22.92
C GLY A 136 -5.84 -0.98 -21.69
N SER A 137 -6.33 -2.22 -21.54
CA SER A 137 -6.94 -2.65 -20.29
C SER A 137 -5.88 -2.79 -19.19
N ILE A 138 -6.31 -2.87 -17.93
CA ILE A 138 -5.41 -3.11 -16.80
C ILE A 138 -4.53 -4.38 -16.97
N ASP A 139 -5.06 -5.44 -17.59
CA ASP A 139 -4.28 -6.64 -17.91
C ASP A 139 -3.33 -6.42 -19.09
N GLY A 140 -3.74 -5.57 -20.05
CA GLY A 140 -2.86 -5.06 -21.11
C GLY A 140 -1.66 -4.31 -20.54
N CYS A 141 -1.88 -3.36 -19.61
CA CYS A 141 -0.79 -2.62 -18.96
C CYS A 141 0.17 -3.56 -18.24
N ARG A 142 -0.38 -4.58 -17.55
CA ARG A 142 0.41 -5.61 -16.86
C ARG A 142 1.31 -6.38 -17.83
N LYS A 143 0.77 -6.86 -18.94
CA LYS A 143 1.51 -7.60 -19.96
C LYS A 143 2.59 -6.73 -20.62
N GLN A 144 2.25 -5.48 -20.93
CA GLN A 144 3.19 -4.52 -21.49
C GLN A 144 4.37 -4.27 -20.55
N CYS A 145 4.09 -4.04 -19.26
CA CYS A 145 5.13 -3.85 -18.25
C CYS A 145 6.00 -5.10 -18.06
N LEU A 146 5.43 -6.31 -18.07
CA LEU A 146 6.23 -7.55 -17.98
C LEU A 146 7.19 -7.71 -19.15
N LYS A 147 6.74 -7.37 -20.37
CA LYS A 147 7.54 -7.47 -21.59
C LYS A 147 8.68 -6.44 -21.62
N ASN A 148 8.49 -5.27 -21.02
CA ASN A 148 9.53 -4.24 -20.91
C ASN A 148 10.42 -4.52 -19.69
N SER A 149 11.70 -4.85 -19.89
CA SER A 149 12.66 -5.12 -18.82
C SER A 149 12.88 -3.96 -17.85
N ASP A 150 12.72 -2.73 -18.34
CA ASP A 150 12.95 -1.52 -17.54
C ASP A 150 11.72 -1.10 -16.73
N CYS A 151 10.54 -1.62 -17.09
CA CYS A 151 9.31 -1.27 -16.37
C CYS A 151 9.36 -1.78 -14.93
N VAL A 152 9.22 -0.84 -13.98
CA VAL A 152 9.25 -1.10 -12.53
C VAL A 152 7.87 -1.04 -11.87
N ALA A 153 6.90 -0.38 -12.49
CA ALA A 153 5.52 -0.30 -12.00
C ALA A 153 4.54 0.07 -13.11
N TYR A 154 3.26 -0.23 -12.88
CA TYR A 154 2.17 0.30 -13.69
C TYR A 154 0.95 0.66 -12.84
N ALA A 155 0.07 1.48 -13.39
CA ALA A 155 -1.24 1.81 -12.86
C ALA A 155 -2.23 1.90 -14.03
N HIS A 156 -3.51 1.86 -13.71
CA HIS A 156 -4.57 2.05 -14.70
C HIS A 156 -5.65 2.91 -14.09
N ASP A 157 -6.03 3.97 -14.80
CA ASP A 157 -7.15 4.83 -14.46
C ASP A 157 -8.12 4.88 -15.64
N VAL A 158 -9.42 5.01 -15.37
CA VAL A 158 -10.46 4.95 -16.42
C VAL A 158 -10.40 6.17 -17.35
N GLY A 159 -10.02 7.35 -16.86
CA GLY A 159 -9.90 8.56 -17.68
C GLY A 159 -8.53 8.74 -18.32
N ILE A 160 -7.46 8.27 -17.67
CA ILE A 160 -6.08 8.43 -18.13
C ILE A 160 -5.61 7.27 -19.02
N GLY A 161 -6.07 6.04 -18.74
CA GLY A 161 -5.58 4.81 -19.37
C GLY A 161 -4.44 4.16 -18.59
N CYS A 162 -3.55 3.46 -19.32
CA CYS A 162 -2.37 2.83 -18.73
C CYS A 162 -1.32 3.89 -18.39
N MET A 163 -0.73 3.76 -17.22
CA MET A 163 0.44 4.51 -16.78
C MET A 163 1.53 3.52 -16.41
N SER A 164 2.75 3.71 -16.87
CA SER A 164 3.90 2.87 -16.54
C SER A 164 5.11 3.71 -16.16
N TRP A 165 5.98 3.13 -15.35
CA TRP A 165 7.22 3.76 -14.90
C TRP A 165 8.40 2.86 -15.18
N SER A 166 9.46 3.43 -15.76
CA SER A 166 10.72 2.75 -16.07
C SER A 166 11.89 3.21 -15.19
N ARG A 167 11.64 4.16 -14.29
CA ARG A 167 12.64 4.79 -13.40
C ARG A 167 12.30 4.58 -11.93
N ASN A 168 13.19 5.02 -11.05
CA ASN A 168 12.94 5.03 -9.61
C ASN A 168 11.62 5.75 -9.30
N LEU A 169 10.80 5.12 -8.45
CA LEU A 169 9.53 5.69 -8.02
C LEU A 169 9.80 6.64 -6.86
N ILE A 170 9.49 7.91 -7.04
CA ILE A 170 9.69 8.96 -6.03
C ILE A 170 8.32 9.57 -5.71
N ASP A 171 8.17 10.18 -4.54
CA ASP A 171 6.95 10.92 -4.15
C ASP A 171 5.70 10.03 -4.03
N LEU A 172 5.89 8.76 -3.63
CA LEU A 172 4.80 7.86 -3.27
C LEU A 172 4.23 8.24 -1.90
N ARG A 173 2.93 8.48 -1.86
CA ARG A 173 2.21 8.78 -0.62
C ARG A 173 0.94 7.93 -0.49
N LYS A 174 0.70 7.41 0.71
CA LYS A 174 -0.58 6.81 1.10
C LYS A 174 -1.62 7.91 1.32
N LEU A 175 -2.73 7.79 0.62
CA LEU A 175 -3.88 8.67 0.75
C LEU A 175 -5.02 7.95 1.47
N SER A 176 -5.78 8.70 2.26
CA SER A 176 -7.02 8.22 2.88
C SER A 176 -8.20 8.26 1.92
N ILE A 177 -8.20 9.18 0.95
CA ILE A 177 -9.29 9.42 -0.01
C ILE A 177 -8.68 9.76 -1.38
N ARG A 178 -9.35 9.36 -2.47
CA ARG A 178 -9.03 9.72 -3.87
C ARG A 178 -7.62 9.31 -4.34
N GLY A 179 -6.99 8.33 -3.70
CA GLY A 179 -5.75 7.74 -4.22
C GLY A 179 -6.02 6.69 -5.30
N SER A 180 -5.00 6.41 -6.11
CA SER A 180 -5.06 5.40 -7.17
C SER A 180 -4.37 4.11 -6.76
N ASP A 181 -4.71 3.00 -7.41
CA ASP A 181 -4.01 1.74 -7.22
C ASP A 181 -2.78 1.68 -8.15
N ILE A 182 -1.61 1.37 -7.58
CA ILE A 182 -0.36 1.16 -8.33
C ILE A 182 0.17 -0.26 -8.11
N TYR A 183 0.77 -0.83 -9.14
CA TYR A 183 1.25 -2.21 -9.20
C TYR A 183 2.77 -2.19 -9.37
N ILE A 184 3.50 -2.46 -8.29
CA ILE A 184 4.97 -2.42 -8.25
C ILE A 184 5.53 -3.78 -8.66
N ARG A 185 6.36 -3.82 -9.70
CA ARG A 185 7.02 -5.05 -10.17
C ARG A 185 7.99 -5.54 -9.11
N LEU A 186 7.97 -6.83 -8.80
CA LEU A 186 8.88 -7.49 -7.86
C LEU A 186 9.32 -8.85 -8.40
N ALA A 187 10.48 -9.30 -7.97
CA ALA A 187 10.99 -10.62 -8.32
C ALA A 187 10.03 -11.73 -7.84
N TYR A 188 9.98 -12.85 -8.56
CA TYR A 188 9.18 -14.02 -8.19
C TYR A 188 9.43 -14.50 -6.75
N SER A 189 10.69 -14.46 -6.30
CA SER A 189 11.13 -14.88 -4.97
C SER A 189 10.43 -14.13 -3.83
N GLU A 190 10.04 -12.87 -4.06
CA GLU A 190 9.30 -12.04 -3.09
C GLU A 190 7.87 -12.53 -2.83
N PHE A 191 7.34 -13.40 -3.70
CA PHE A 191 6.03 -14.04 -3.54
C PHE A 191 6.14 -15.50 -3.11
N ALA A 192 7.22 -16.18 -3.50
CA ALA A 192 7.46 -17.57 -3.12
C ALA A 192 7.55 -17.74 -1.60
N LYS A 193 8.34 -16.89 -0.92
CA LYS A 193 8.48 -16.93 0.55
C LYS A 193 7.14 -16.81 1.27
N GLU A 194 6.28 -15.88 0.85
CA GLU A 194 4.94 -15.72 1.42
C GLU A 194 4.05 -16.93 1.17
N ARG A 195 4.10 -17.51 -0.03
CA ARG A 195 3.30 -18.69 -0.36
C ARG A 195 3.67 -19.86 0.53
N HIS A 196 4.97 -20.10 0.75
CA HIS A 196 5.43 -21.16 1.66
C HIS A 196 4.95 -20.92 3.09
N LEU A 197 5.09 -19.70 3.63
CA LEU A 197 4.61 -19.36 4.98
C LEU A 197 3.08 -19.53 5.11
N LYS A 198 2.30 -19.06 4.13
CA LYS A 198 0.84 -19.22 4.12
C LYS A 198 0.42 -20.70 4.06
N VAL A 199 1.16 -21.53 3.32
CA VAL A 199 0.92 -22.98 3.27
C VAL A 199 1.22 -23.63 4.62
N ILE A 200 2.35 -23.28 5.26
CA ILE A 200 2.72 -23.79 6.59
C ILE A 200 1.64 -23.44 7.63
N ILE A 201 1.19 -22.18 7.66
CA ILE A 201 0.15 -21.72 8.61
C ILE A 201 -1.18 -22.45 8.41
N ARG A 202 -1.58 -22.69 7.15
CA ARG A 202 -2.81 -23.46 6.85
C ARG A 202 -2.71 -24.90 7.35
N ILE A 203 -1.58 -25.57 7.09
CA ILE A 203 -1.34 -26.94 7.53
C ILE A 203 -1.33 -27.03 9.06
N SER A 204 -0.67 -26.09 9.74
CA SER A 204 -0.61 -26.08 11.22
C SER A 204 -2.00 -25.87 11.85
N MET A 205 -2.85 -25.02 11.27
CA MET A 205 -4.24 -24.86 11.74
C MET A 205 -5.05 -26.14 11.59
N ILE A 206 -4.92 -26.85 10.47
CA ILE A 206 -5.65 -28.10 10.22
C ILE A 206 -5.21 -29.18 11.23
N ILE A 207 -3.90 -29.36 11.42
CA ILE A 207 -3.35 -30.33 12.38
C ILE A 207 -3.81 -30.00 13.81
N GLY A 208 -3.77 -28.72 14.20
CA GLY A 208 -4.23 -28.27 15.52
C GLY A 208 -5.71 -28.58 15.76
N ALA A 209 -6.57 -28.34 14.76
CA ALA A 209 -8.00 -28.64 14.86
C ALA A 209 -8.27 -30.15 15.03
N ILE A 210 -7.57 -31.00 14.27
CA ILE A 210 -7.69 -32.46 14.37
C ILE A 210 -7.23 -32.95 15.75
N ALA A 211 -6.12 -32.42 16.27
CA ALA A 211 -5.62 -32.77 17.59
C ALA A 211 -6.64 -32.42 18.68
N ILE A 212 -7.23 -31.22 18.64
CA ILE A 212 -8.26 -30.78 19.59
C ILE A 212 -9.49 -31.70 19.53
N LEU A 213 -10.01 -31.99 18.33
CA LEU A 213 -11.15 -32.89 18.16
C LEU A 213 -10.86 -34.30 18.68
N SER A 214 -9.66 -34.81 18.44
CA SER A 214 -9.25 -36.13 18.94
C SER A 214 -9.18 -36.13 20.48
N THR A 215 -8.57 -35.12 21.11
CA THR A 215 -8.52 -35.03 22.57
C THR A 215 -9.90 -34.89 23.19
N ALA A 216 -10.78 -34.07 22.61
CA ALA A 216 -12.16 -33.93 23.06
C ALA A 216 -12.93 -35.25 22.96
N TYR A 217 -12.73 -36.01 21.87
CA TYR A 217 -13.30 -37.35 21.72
C TYR A 217 -12.77 -38.33 22.78
N TYR A 218 -11.46 -38.34 23.05
CA TYR A 218 -10.87 -39.18 24.09
C TYR A 218 -11.41 -38.83 25.48
N PHE A 219 -11.48 -37.54 25.83
CA PHE A 219 -12.07 -37.08 27.08
C PHE A 219 -13.55 -37.45 27.21
N TRP A 220 -14.35 -37.25 26.14
CA TRP A 220 -15.77 -37.62 26.13
C TRP A 220 -15.99 -39.14 26.28
N ARG A 221 -15.10 -39.95 25.71
CA ARG A 221 -15.15 -41.41 25.83
C ARG A 221 -14.70 -41.91 27.21
N TRP A 222 -13.80 -41.18 27.87
CA TRP A 222 -13.27 -41.52 29.19
C TRP A 222 -14.05 -40.93 30.36
N THR A 223 -14.93 -39.94 30.14
CA THR A 223 -15.90 -39.54 31.16
C THR A 223 -16.85 -40.70 31.44
N PRO A 224 -16.87 -41.27 32.66
CA PRO A 224 -17.81 -42.32 33.00
C PRO A 224 -19.22 -41.77 32.87
N LYS A 225 -20.13 -42.55 32.27
CA LYS A 225 -21.55 -42.22 32.15
C LYS A 225 -22.12 -42.09 33.56
N ILE A 226 -22.16 -40.87 34.11
CA ILE A 226 -22.80 -40.59 35.40
C ILE A 226 -24.29 -40.89 35.20
N ARG A 227 -24.71 -42.12 35.54
CA ARG A 227 -26.11 -42.44 35.80
C ARG A 227 -26.48 -41.64 37.03
N GLY A 228 -27.37 -40.67 36.87
CA GLY A 228 -27.95 -39.93 37.98
C GLY A 228 -28.66 -40.90 38.92
N ASN A 229 -28.19 -40.97 40.17
CA ASN A 229 -28.96 -41.51 41.27
C ASN A 229 -29.45 -40.33 42.11
N ASN A 230 -30.76 -40.22 42.25
CA ASN A 230 -31.42 -39.31 43.16
C ASN A 230 -30.94 -39.60 44.59
N MET A 231 -30.34 -38.60 45.25
CA MET A 231 -29.97 -38.67 46.66
C MET A 231 -31.13 -38.11 47.48
N SER A 232 -31.92 -39.00 48.09
CA SER A 232 -32.89 -38.67 49.14
C SER A 232 -32.12 -38.33 50.42
N ILE A 233 -32.34 -37.13 50.94
CA ILE A 233 -31.77 -36.64 52.21
C ILE A 233 -32.72 -37.05 53.33
N ASP A 234 -32.31 -37.98 54.18
CA ASP A 234 -32.95 -38.20 55.48
C ASP A 234 -32.21 -37.38 56.55
N ILE A 235 -32.95 -36.47 57.19
CA ILE A 235 -32.50 -35.68 58.33
C ILE A 235 -32.96 -36.42 59.59
N SER A 236 -32.03 -37.01 60.35
CA SER A 236 -32.33 -37.44 61.73
C SER A 236 -31.89 -36.35 62.73
N TYR A 237 -32.85 -35.88 63.50
CA TYR A 237 -32.61 -35.08 64.70
C TYR A 237 -32.30 -36.03 65.86
N ARG A 238 -31.31 -35.65 66.66
CA ARG A 238 -30.81 -36.35 67.84
C ARG A 238 -31.53 -35.78 69.07
N ASP A 239 -32.10 -36.66 69.89
CA ASP A 239 -32.23 -36.51 71.35
C ASP A 239 -31.88 -37.85 72.00
#